data_AF-A0A218QPX8-F1
#
_entry.id   AF-A0A218QPX8-F1
#
_cell.length_a   1.000
_cell.length_b   1.000
_cell.length_c   1.000
_cell.angle_alpha   90.00
_cell.angle_beta   90.00
_cell.angle_gamma   90.00
#
_symmetry.space_group_name_H-M   'P 1'
#
loop_
_entity.id
_entity.type
_entity.pdbx_description
1 polymer ?
#
loop_
_entity_poly.entity_id
_entity_poly.type
_entity_poly.pdbx_seq_one_letter_code
_entity_poly.pdbx_strand_id
1 'polypeptide(L)'
;MKNMFINYKIKKHWLIITLTTIFLGLLTCLLADIVRTRIINVDKLLKQLEEKQVDNPRLIPKIAVQRGFEYEKGLDFKCISWSTYPVGSGWTNEISDRDFFIDFYIPPDKKAIICTTPVLAAALTAETDKPFLYEVYPTDYGLHVRITIGLSEVADACKSLTGNVNCADSILSRQVIVRYEP
;
A
#
# COMPACT_ATOMS: atom_id res chain seq x y z
N MET A 1 12.68 -55.00 4.74
CA MET A 1 11.60 -54.10 5.20
C MET A 1 12.08 -52.81 5.88
N LYS A 2 13.04 -52.83 6.81
CA LYS A 2 13.56 -51.62 7.50
C LYS A 2 14.04 -50.50 6.55
N ASN A 3 14.78 -50.84 5.50
CA ASN A 3 15.29 -49.86 4.52
C ASN A 3 14.16 -49.16 3.73
N MET A 4 13.04 -49.85 3.48
CA MET A 4 11.90 -49.28 2.76
C MET A 4 11.15 -48.24 3.61
N PHE A 5 11.03 -48.50 4.92
CA PHE A 5 10.46 -47.55 5.89
C PHE A 5 11.35 -46.31 6.08
N ILE A 6 12.68 -46.48 6.12
CA ILE A 6 13.63 -45.37 6.23
C ILE A 6 13.57 -44.49 4.96
N ASN A 7 13.56 -45.11 3.78
CA ASN A 7 13.49 -44.37 2.51
C ASN A 7 12.16 -43.63 2.36
N TYR A 8 11.04 -44.23 2.79
CA TYR A 8 9.72 -43.58 2.81
C TYR A 8 9.69 -42.38 3.78
N LYS A 9 10.29 -42.51 4.96
CA LYS A 9 10.36 -41.44 5.97
C LYS A 9 11.19 -40.25 5.49
N ILE A 10 12.32 -40.51 4.82
CA ILE A 10 13.18 -39.47 4.20
C ILE A 10 12.45 -38.77 3.06
N LYS A 11 11.78 -39.53 2.17
CA LYS A 11 11.03 -38.98 1.03
C LYS A 11 9.84 -38.11 1.48
N LYS A 12 9.14 -38.53 2.55
CA LYS A 12 8.08 -37.73 3.19
C LYS A 12 8.64 -36.45 3.82
N HIS A 13 9.80 -36.52 4.47
CA HIS A 13 10.44 -35.36 5.08
C HIS A 13 10.85 -34.31 4.03
N TRP A 14 11.47 -34.75 2.93
CA TRP A 14 11.81 -33.88 1.79
C TRP A 14 10.58 -33.23 1.17
N LEU A 15 9.49 -33.97 1.03
CA LEU A 15 8.23 -33.45 0.47
C LEU A 15 7.58 -32.41 1.39
N ILE A 16 7.66 -32.60 2.72
CA ILE A 16 7.20 -31.59 3.68
C ILE A 16 8.08 -30.34 3.58
N ILE A 17 9.40 -30.50 3.55
CA ILE A 17 10.35 -29.38 3.45
C ILE A 17 10.07 -28.56 2.18
N THR A 18 9.96 -29.19 1.01
CA THR A 18 9.70 -28.49 -0.25
C THR A 18 8.35 -27.77 -0.26
N LEU A 19 7.30 -28.39 0.27
CA LEU A 19 5.99 -27.73 0.42
C LEU A 19 6.08 -26.51 1.34
N THR A 20 6.79 -26.62 2.46
CA THR A 20 6.96 -25.49 3.38
C THR A 20 7.77 -24.35 2.77
N THR A 21 8.85 -24.63 2.01
CA THR A 21 9.61 -23.56 1.34
C THR A 21 8.81 -22.90 0.22
N ILE A 22 8.05 -23.67 -0.56
CA ILE A 22 7.18 -23.12 -1.60
C ILE A 22 6.11 -22.22 -0.97
N PHE A 23 5.45 -22.70 0.09
CA PHE A 23 4.44 -21.94 0.80
C PHE A 23 5.01 -20.64 1.40
N LEU A 24 6.16 -20.71 2.05
CA LEU A 24 6.82 -19.54 2.62
C LEU A 24 7.23 -18.54 1.53
N GLY A 25 7.77 -19.02 0.40
CA GLY A 25 8.12 -18.19 -0.75
C GLY A 25 6.90 -17.45 -1.32
N LEU A 26 5.79 -18.17 -1.54
CA LEU A 26 4.52 -17.57 -1.96
C LEU A 26 4.03 -16.50 -0.98
N LEU A 27 4.09 -16.80 0.32
CA LEU A 27 3.68 -15.85 1.36
C LEU A 27 4.52 -14.57 1.33
N THR A 28 5.84 -14.69 1.16
CA THR A 28 6.73 -13.53 1.07
C THR A 28 6.46 -12.68 -0.17
N CYS A 29 6.16 -13.30 -1.32
CA CYS A 29 5.80 -12.56 -2.53
C CYS A 29 4.46 -11.82 -2.39
N LEU A 30 3.48 -12.42 -1.71
CA LEU A 30 2.16 -11.82 -1.47
C LEU A 30 2.20 -10.61 -0.53
N LEU A 31 3.23 -10.52 0.32
CA LEU A 31 3.40 -9.44 1.30
C LEU A 31 4.44 -8.41 0.88
N ALA A 32 5.09 -8.59 -0.26
CA ALA A 32 6.05 -7.62 -0.79
C ALA A 32 5.32 -6.54 -1.58
N ASP A 33 5.67 -5.27 -1.35
CA ASP A 33 5.17 -4.13 -2.12
C ASP A 33 5.80 -4.07 -3.51
N ILE A 34 5.46 -5.02 -4.39
CA ILE A 34 6.08 -5.17 -5.72
C ILE A 34 5.17 -4.74 -6.86
N VAL A 35 3.88 -4.55 -6.57
CA VAL A 35 2.89 -4.19 -7.59
C VAL A 35 2.75 -2.69 -7.62
N ARG A 36 3.22 -2.05 -8.69
CA ARG A 36 2.88 -0.66 -8.95
C ARG A 36 1.38 -0.59 -9.23
N THR A 37 0.70 0.33 -8.56
CA THR A 37 -0.71 0.62 -8.80
C THR A 37 -0.92 1.97 -9.46
N ARG A 38 0.07 2.88 -9.33
CA ARG A 38 -0.06 4.24 -9.86
C ARG A 38 1.27 4.93 -10.11
N ILE A 39 1.25 5.85 -11.07
CA ILE A 39 2.30 6.86 -11.26
C ILE A 39 1.82 8.19 -10.72
N ILE A 40 2.60 8.82 -9.84
CA ILE A 40 2.34 10.16 -9.32
C ILE A 40 3.04 11.16 -10.25
N ASN A 41 2.27 11.84 -11.09
CA ASN A 41 2.78 12.95 -11.89
C ASN A 41 2.83 14.22 -11.03
N VAL A 42 3.98 14.45 -10.40
CA VAL A 42 4.22 15.55 -9.47
C VAL A 42 4.00 16.91 -10.15
N ASP A 43 4.54 17.13 -11.36
CA ASP A 43 4.39 18.39 -12.09
C ASP A 43 2.92 18.75 -12.36
N LYS A 44 2.13 17.75 -12.78
CA LYS A 44 0.69 17.93 -13.00
C LYS A 44 -0.04 18.26 -11.71
N LEU A 45 0.29 17.57 -10.62
CA LEU A 45 -0.33 17.78 -9.32
C LEU A 45 0.02 19.15 -8.74
N LEU A 46 1.27 19.56 -8.82
CA LEU A 46 1.72 20.90 -8.41
C LEU A 46 0.96 21.98 -9.17
N LYS A 47 0.88 21.87 -10.50
CA LYS A 47 0.11 22.83 -11.31
C LYS A 47 -1.37 22.91 -10.89
N GLN A 48 -2.01 21.77 -10.64
CA GLN A 48 -3.40 21.74 -10.17
C GLN A 48 -3.58 22.31 -8.75
N LEU A 49 -2.58 22.15 -7.89
CA LEU A 49 -2.58 22.72 -6.54
C LEU A 49 -2.40 24.24 -6.59
N GLU A 50 -1.51 24.73 -7.45
CA GLU A 50 -1.31 26.16 -7.72
C GLU A 50 -2.59 26.80 -8.25
N GLU A 51 -3.24 26.20 -9.25
CA GLU A 51 -4.53 26.67 -9.79
C GLU A 51 -5.58 26.79 -8.69
N LYS A 52 -5.71 25.76 -7.82
CA LYS A 52 -6.65 25.81 -6.69
C LYS A 52 -6.31 26.87 -5.65
N GLN A 53 -5.02 27.15 -5.43
CA GLN A 53 -4.57 28.16 -4.48
C GLN A 53 -4.78 29.58 -5.02
N VAL A 54 -4.66 29.77 -6.33
CA VAL A 54 -5.03 31.04 -7.00
C VAL A 54 -6.52 31.33 -6.82
N ASP A 55 -7.37 30.31 -6.98
CA ASP A 55 -8.82 30.44 -6.78
C ASP A 55 -9.19 30.73 -5.32
N ASN A 56 -8.46 30.15 -4.35
CA ASN A 56 -8.70 30.40 -2.92
C ASN A 56 -7.39 30.39 -2.10
N PRO A 57 -6.76 31.57 -1.90
CA PRO A 57 -5.45 31.68 -1.24
C PRO A 57 -5.44 31.26 0.24
N ARG A 58 -6.61 31.16 0.88
CA ARG A 58 -6.74 30.82 2.31
C ARG A 58 -6.98 29.34 2.56
N LEU A 59 -7.23 28.55 1.52
CA LEU A 59 -7.47 27.12 1.63
C LEU A 59 -6.15 26.38 1.41
N ILE A 60 -5.84 25.36 2.23
CA ILE A 60 -4.76 24.42 1.90
C ILE A 60 -5.26 23.62 0.69
N PRO A 61 -4.66 23.79 -0.50
CA PRO A 61 -5.14 23.11 -1.69
C PRO A 61 -4.91 21.61 -1.52
N LYS A 62 -5.96 20.84 -1.79
CA LYS A 62 -5.97 19.38 -1.70
C LYS A 62 -6.49 18.80 -3.00
N ILE A 63 -5.86 17.73 -3.46
CA ILE A 63 -6.34 16.93 -4.59
C ILE A 63 -6.57 15.52 -4.11
N ALA A 64 -7.83 15.09 -4.18
CA ALA A 64 -8.21 13.69 -4.00
C ALA A 64 -8.21 13.02 -5.38
N VAL A 65 -7.43 11.97 -5.53
CA VAL A 65 -7.33 11.23 -6.80
C VAL A 65 -7.85 9.82 -6.59
N GLN A 66 -8.98 9.50 -7.23
CA GLN A 66 -9.79 8.32 -6.91
C GLN A 66 -9.48 7.06 -7.75
N ARG A 67 -9.04 7.20 -9.00
CA ARG A 67 -8.89 6.02 -9.90
C ARG A 67 -7.58 6.03 -10.66
N GLY A 68 -6.79 4.96 -10.49
CA GLY A 68 -5.63 4.66 -11.33
C GLY A 68 -6.07 3.98 -12.62
N PHE A 69 -5.28 4.09 -13.67
CA PHE A 69 -5.59 3.41 -14.94
C PHE A 69 -5.02 1.99 -14.94
N GLU A 70 -5.70 1.04 -15.59
CA GLU A 70 -5.22 -0.34 -15.68
C GLU A 70 -3.81 -0.45 -16.28
N TYR A 71 -3.43 0.42 -17.22
CA TYR A 71 -2.08 0.43 -17.81
C TYR A 71 -0.98 0.83 -16.80
N GLU A 72 -1.34 1.46 -15.68
CA GLU A 72 -0.39 1.83 -14.63
C GLU A 72 -0.11 0.66 -13.69
N LYS A 73 -0.97 -0.37 -13.69
CA LYS A 73 -0.85 -1.52 -12.81
C LYS A 73 0.14 -2.55 -13.35
N GLY A 74 0.98 -3.10 -12.48
CA GLY A 74 1.88 -4.20 -12.83
C GLY A 74 3.09 -4.30 -11.92
N LEU A 75 3.88 -5.36 -12.10
CA LEU A 75 5.16 -5.50 -11.41
C LEU A 75 6.10 -4.40 -11.89
N ASP A 76 6.72 -3.68 -10.95
CA ASP A 76 7.70 -2.63 -11.27
C ASP A 76 8.89 -2.74 -10.31
N PHE A 77 10.09 -2.88 -10.86
CA PHE A 77 11.32 -2.93 -10.06
C PHE A 77 11.54 -1.67 -9.22
N LYS A 78 10.99 -0.54 -9.66
CA LYS A 78 11.03 0.72 -8.90
C LYS A 78 10.34 0.58 -7.54
N CYS A 79 9.36 -0.30 -7.41
CA CYS A 79 8.72 -0.56 -6.11
C CYS A 79 9.67 -1.11 -5.05
N ILE A 80 10.78 -1.70 -5.49
CA ILE A 80 11.83 -2.26 -4.63
C ILE A 80 13.04 -1.30 -4.55
N SER A 81 13.42 -0.69 -5.68
CA SER A 81 14.68 0.05 -5.79
C SER A 81 14.60 1.54 -5.46
N TRP A 82 13.41 2.14 -5.50
CA TRP A 82 13.24 3.56 -5.22
C TRP A 82 13.13 3.87 -3.72
N SER A 83 13.50 5.09 -3.36
CA SER A 83 13.49 5.59 -2.00
C SER A 83 12.06 5.78 -1.49
N THR A 84 11.91 5.82 -0.17
CA THR A 84 10.63 6.07 0.50
C THR A 84 10.88 6.86 1.78
N TYR A 85 9.94 7.72 2.14
CA TYR A 85 9.97 8.46 3.39
C TYR A 85 8.59 8.40 4.04
N PRO A 86 8.34 7.44 4.95
CA PRO A 86 7.10 7.37 5.69
C PRO A 86 7.07 8.50 6.72
N VAL A 87 5.94 9.19 6.80
CA VAL A 87 5.68 10.27 7.77
C VAL A 87 4.92 9.72 8.98
N GLY A 88 3.88 8.93 8.73
CA GLY A 88 3.04 8.37 9.78
C GLY A 88 1.92 7.50 9.23
N SER A 89 1.17 6.87 10.13
CA SER A 89 -0.02 6.09 9.79
C SER A 89 -0.98 6.06 10.97
N GLY A 90 -2.26 5.82 10.71
CA GLY A 90 -3.26 5.70 11.76
C GLY A 90 -4.66 5.55 11.20
N TRP A 91 -5.65 5.73 12.07
CA TRP A 91 -7.06 5.66 11.71
C TRP A 91 -7.65 7.06 11.62
N THR A 92 -8.55 7.29 10.66
CA THR A 92 -9.35 8.50 10.61
C THR A 92 -10.25 8.58 11.85
N ASN A 93 -10.58 9.81 12.27
CA ASN A 93 -11.41 10.03 13.47
C ASN A 93 -12.92 9.89 13.20
N GLU A 94 -13.31 9.49 11.99
CA GLU A 94 -14.70 9.41 11.59
C GLU A 94 -15.32 8.11 12.10
N ILE A 95 -16.21 8.21 13.09
CA ILE A 95 -16.70 7.05 13.86
C ILE A 95 -17.47 6.05 12.98
N SER A 96 -18.15 6.52 11.94
CA SER A 96 -18.92 5.70 11.01
C SER A 96 -18.10 5.08 9.89
N ASP A 97 -16.89 5.59 9.62
CA ASP A 97 -16.02 5.12 8.53
C ASP A 97 -14.55 5.34 8.88
N ARG A 98 -14.07 4.56 9.86
CA ARG A 98 -12.65 4.61 10.27
C ARG A 98 -11.81 3.92 9.22
N ASP A 99 -11.31 4.71 8.30
CA ASP A 99 -10.32 4.25 7.34
C ASP A 99 -8.92 4.35 7.91
N PHE A 100 -8.05 3.44 7.47
CA PHE A 100 -6.65 3.48 7.81
C PHE A 100 -5.91 4.36 6.80
N PHE A 101 -5.12 5.31 7.26
CA PHE A 101 -4.32 6.16 6.41
C PHE A 101 -2.82 5.93 6.63
N ILE A 102 -2.04 6.18 5.58
CA ILE A 102 -0.58 6.22 5.63
C ILE A 102 -0.11 7.48 4.91
N ASP A 103 0.75 8.22 5.57
CA ASP A 103 1.31 9.48 5.11
C ASP A 103 2.76 9.27 4.64
N PHE A 104 3.06 9.84 3.47
CA PHE A 104 4.37 9.81 2.85
C PHE A 104 4.78 11.21 2.43
N TYR A 105 6.09 11.42 2.35
CA TYR A 105 6.68 12.61 1.78
C TYR A 105 7.37 12.30 0.45
N ILE A 106 7.19 13.18 -0.52
CA ILE A 106 7.89 13.17 -1.80
C ILE A 106 8.71 14.47 -1.88
N PRO A 107 10.05 14.38 -2.01
CA PRO A 107 10.89 15.55 -2.23
C PRO A 107 10.53 16.30 -3.52
N PRO A 108 10.92 17.58 -3.64
CA PRO A 108 10.58 18.38 -4.81
C PRO A 108 11.29 17.83 -6.05
N ASP A 109 10.68 18.01 -7.22
CA ASP A 109 11.21 17.58 -8.52
C ASP A 109 11.49 16.07 -8.66
N LYS A 110 11.00 15.24 -7.74
CA LYS A 110 11.13 13.78 -7.81
C LYS A 110 9.92 13.15 -8.47
N LYS A 111 10.17 12.17 -9.33
CA LYS A 111 9.11 11.27 -9.81
C LYS A 111 8.74 10.31 -8.70
N ALA A 112 7.44 10.06 -8.54
CA ALA A 112 6.96 9.11 -7.56
C ALA A 112 5.96 8.12 -8.15
N ILE A 113 5.84 6.97 -7.51
CA ILE A 113 4.90 5.91 -7.82
C ILE A 113 4.28 5.40 -6.52
N ILE A 114 3.10 4.81 -6.63
CA ILE A 114 2.47 4.08 -5.54
C ILE A 114 2.59 2.61 -5.84
N CYS A 115 3.09 1.87 -4.87
CA CYS A 115 3.25 0.43 -4.91
C CYS A 115 2.43 -0.21 -3.79
N THR A 116 1.87 -1.38 -4.05
CA THR A 116 1.09 -2.14 -3.07
C THR A 116 1.52 -3.60 -3.07
N THR A 117 1.08 -4.31 -2.05
CA THR A 117 1.13 -5.78 -2.05
C THR A 117 0.23 -6.36 -3.16
N PRO A 118 0.53 -7.56 -3.68
CA PRO A 118 -0.38 -8.29 -4.56
C PRO A 118 -1.79 -8.49 -3.98
N VAL A 119 -1.89 -8.67 -2.65
CA VAL A 119 -3.18 -8.85 -1.97
C VAL A 119 -4.02 -7.58 -2.08
N LEU A 120 -3.46 -6.42 -1.74
CA LEU A 120 -4.18 -5.16 -1.87
C LEU A 120 -4.44 -4.81 -3.35
N ALA A 121 -3.49 -5.07 -4.25
CA ALA A 121 -3.69 -4.85 -5.69
C ALA A 121 -4.87 -5.66 -6.25
N ALA A 122 -5.01 -6.92 -5.80
CA ALA A 122 -6.14 -7.77 -6.17
C ALA A 122 -7.46 -7.23 -5.61
N ALA A 123 -7.49 -6.83 -4.33
CA ALA A 123 -8.67 -6.23 -3.71
C ALA A 123 -9.12 -4.95 -4.43
N LEU A 124 -8.19 -4.04 -4.72
CA LEU A 124 -8.44 -2.80 -5.46
C LEU A 124 -8.89 -3.03 -6.91
N THR A 125 -8.62 -4.20 -7.48
CA THR A 125 -9.05 -4.56 -8.84
C THR A 125 -10.40 -5.27 -8.84
N ALA A 126 -10.69 -6.06 -7.79
CA ALA A 126 -11.96 -6.76 -7.64
C ALA A 126 -13.11 -5.81 -7.23
N GLU A 127 -12.83 -4.81 -6.41
CA GLU A 127 -13.82 -3.87 -5.89
C GLU A 127 -13.79 -2.58 -6.73
N THR A 128 -14.43 -2.63 -7.91
CA THR A 128 -14.42 -1.52 -8.90
C THR A 128 -15.00 -0.21 -8.36
N ASP A 129 -15.78 -0.29 -7.29
CA ASP A 129 -16.61 0.78 -6.76
C ASP A 129 -15.98 1.48 -5.55
N LYS A 130 -14.94 0.89 -4.92
CA LYS A 130 -14.15 1.56 -3.89
C LYS A 130 -12.92 2.21 -4.53
N PRO A 131 -12.88 3.55 -4.67
CA PRO A 131 -11.74 4.21 -5.26
C PRO A 131 -10.51 4.07 -4.35
N PHE A 132 -9.37 3.72 -4.93
CA PHE A 132 -8.08 3.91 -4.27
C PHE A 132 -7.84 5.42 -4.14
N LEU A 133 -8.23 5.97 -3.00
CA LEU A 133 -8.13 7.40 -2.72
C LEU A 133 -6.74 7.70 -2.17
N TYR A 134 -6.04 8.62 -2.82
CA TYR A 134 -4.94 9.31 -2.18
C TYR A 134 -5.12 10.82 -2.33
N GLU A 135 -4.61 11.52 -1.33
CA GLU A 135 -4.74 12.94 -1.14
C GLU A 135 -3.35 13.56 -1.16
N VAL A 136 -3.20 14.62 -1.93
CA VAL A 136 -1.92 15.31 -2.08
C VAL A 136 -2.03 16.73 -1.55
N TYR A 137 -1.05 17.12 -0.76
CA TYR A 137 -0.92 18.43 -0.13
C TYR A 137 0.47 19.01 -0.45
N PRO A 138 0.57 20.30 -0.80
CA PRO A 138 1.86 20.95 -0.89
C PRO A 138 2.42 21.20 0.50
N THR A 139 3.75 21.16 0.59
CA THR A 139 4.52 21.52 1.79
C THR A 139 5.67 22.42 1.36
N ASP A 140 6.30 23.13 2.31
CA ASP A 140 7.43 24.02 2.01
C ASP A 140 8.63 23.32 1.35
N TYR A 141 8.69 21.98 1.44
CA TYR A 141 9.81 21.20 0.96
C TYR A 141 9.45 20.20 -0.13
N GLY A 142 8.17 20.02 -0.48
CA GLY A 142 7.75 19.00 -1.45
C GLY A 142 6.27 18.66 -1.34
N LEU A 143 5.90 17.41 -1.60
CA LEU A 143 4.52 16.93 -1.50
C LEU A 143 4.33 15.99 -0.31
N HIS A 144 3.27 16.23 0.44
CA HIS A 144 2.73 15.27 1.39
C HIS A 144 1.62 14.46 0.72
N VAL A 145 1.75 13.14 0.73
CA VAL A 145 0.79 12.21 0.12
C VAL A 145 0.19 11.34 1.21
N ARG A 146 -1.12 11.46 1.41
CA ARG A 146 -1.91 10.59 2.26
C ARG A 146 -2.59 9.54 1.42
N ILE A 147 -2.36 8.27 1.70
CA ILE A 147 -3.11 7.18 1.11
C ILE A 147 -4.12 6.69 2.13
N THR A 148 -5.40 6.70 1.75
CA THR A 148 -6.49 6.19 2.60
C THR A 148 -6.92 4.83 2.08
N ILE A 149 -6.86 3.84 2.95
CA ILE A 149 -7.25 2.47 2.68
C ILE A 149 -8.63 2.24 3.30
N GLY A 150 -9.64 2.09 2.43
CA GLY A 150 -11.05 1.85 2.77
C GLY A 150 -11.32 0.47 3.36
N LEU A 151 -10.78 0.21 4.55
CA LEU A 151 -10.83 -1.08 5.25
C LEU A 151 -11.43 -0.92 6.66
N SER A 152 -12.47 -0.10 6.82
CA SER A 152 -13.18 0.09 8.09
C SER A 152 -13.67 -1.23 8.71
N GLU A 153 -14.03 -2.21 7.88
CA GLU A 153 -14.37 -3.59 8.31
C GLU A 153 -13.25 -4.29 9.09
N VAL A 154 -11.97 -3.96 8.81
CA VAL A 154 -10.82 -4.56 9.48
C VAL A 154 -10.70 -4.04 10.91
N ALA A 155 -10.98 -2.75 11.15
CA ALA A 155 -10.98 -2.19 12.51
C ALA A 155 -12.03 -2.86 13.40
N ASP A 156 -13.23 -3.09 12.86
CA ASP A 156 -14.32 -3.75 13.59
C ASP A 156 -14.01 -5.22 13.89
N ALA A 157 -13.47 -5.95 12.91
CA ALA A 157 -13.00 -7.32 13.11
C ALA A 157 -11.88 -7.37 14.17
N CYS A 158 -10.92 -6.45 14.12
CA CYS A 158 -9.84 -6.32 15.10
C CYS A 158 -10.36 -6.11 16.52
N LYS A 159 -11.30 -5.17 16.68
CA LYS A 159 -11.94 -4.88 17.97
C LYS A 159 -12.70 -6.08 18.51
N SER A 160 -13.46 -6.77 17.65
CA SER A 160 -14.24 -7.94 18.03
C SER A 160 -13.35 -9.11 18.50
N LEU A 161 -12.25 -9.37 17.79
CA LEU A 161 -11.38 -10.52 18.07
C LEU A 161 -10.38 -10.26 19.20
N THR A 162 -9.87 -9.04 19.33
CA THR A 162 -8.74 -8.74 20.22
C THR A 162 -9.04 -7.69 21.30
N GLY A 163 -10.22 -7.06 21.25
CA GLY A 163 -10.57 -5.91 22.09
C GLY A 163 -9.84 -4.62 21.69
N ASN A 164 -9.00 -4.65 20.66
CA ASN A 164 -8.17 -3.54 20.21
C ASN A 164 -8.41 -3.25 18.72
N VAL A 165 -8.79 -2.02 18.39
CA VAL A 165 -8.99 -1.56 17.00
C VAL A 165 -7.68 -1.53 16.19
N ASN A 166 -6.55 -1.37 16.88
CA ASN A 166 -5.23 -1.20 16.26
C ASN A 166 -4.53 -2.53 15.97
N CYS A 167 -5.23 -3.66 16.05
CA CYS A 167 -4.62 -4.99 15.97
C CYS A 167 -3.96 -5.28 14.60
N ALA A 168 -4.37 -4.55 13.56
CA ALA A 168 -3.93 -4.72 12.18
C ALA A 168 -2.98 -3.61 11.70
N ASP A 169 -2.64 -2.60 12.52
CA ASP A 169 -1.86 -1.42 12.09
C ASP A 169 -0.54 -1.83 11.42
N SER A 170 0.19 -2.79 11.99
CA SER A 170 1.46 -3.28 11.43
C SER A 170 1.29 -4.00 10.08
N ILE A 171 0.13 -4.58 9.81
CA ILE A 171 -0.15 -5.28 8.55
C ILE A 171 -0.60 -4.25 7.51
N LEU A 172 -1.49 -3.34 7.91
CA LEU A 172 -2.05 -2.29 7.05
C LEU A 172 -0.99 -1.29 6.60
N SER A 173 -0.09 -0.88 7.50
CA SER A 173 1.06 -0.01 7.19
C SER A 173 2.04 -0.56 6.15
N ARG A 174 1.96 -1.86 5.85
CA ARG A 174 2.79 -2.55 4.85
C ARG A 174 2.03 -2.92 3.57
N GLN A 175 0.78 -2.48 3.43
CA GLN A 175 0.00 -2.82 2.23
C GLN A 175 0.26 -1.89 1.06
N VAL A 176 0.74 -0.67 1.34
CA VAL A 176 0.97 0.36 0.33
C VAL A 176 2.15 1.23 0.73
N ILE A 177 2.90 1.65 -0.29
CA ILE A 177 4.08 2.48 -0.13
C ILE A 177 4.20 3.48 -1.29
N VAL A 178 4.52 4.73 -0.96
CA VAL A 178 4.95 5.71 -1.94
C VAL A 178 6.46 5.59 -2.11
N ARG A 179 6.88 5.45 -3.36
CA ARG A 179 8.27 5.33 -3.78
C ARG A 179 8.63 6.51 -4.68
N TYR A 180 9.80 7.10 -4.49
CA TYR A 180 10.26 8.20 -5.33
C TYR A 180 11.70 8.00 -5.80
N GLU A 181 12.01 8.62 -6.93
CA GLU A 181 13.32 8.55 -7.57
C GLU A 181 14.42 9.03 -6.58
N PRO A 182 15.49 8.24 -6.37
CA PRO A 182 16.58 8.60 -5.46
C PRO A 182 17.24 9.93 -5.84
#